data_AF-A0A3D3DLG4-F1
#
_entry.id   AF-A0A3D3DLG4-F1
#
_cell.length_a   1.000
_cell.length_b   1.000
_cell.length_c   1.000
_cell.angle_alpha   90.00
_cell.angle_beta   90.00
_cell.angle_gamma   90.00
#
_symmetry.space_group_name_H-M   'P 1'
#
loop_
_entity.id
_entity.type
_entity.pdbx_description
1 polymer ?
#
loop_
_entity_poly.entity_id
_entity_poly.type
_entity_poly.pdbx_seq_one_letter_code
_entity_poly.pdbx_strand_id
1 'polypeptide(L)'
;FFELTEQPKRPLVIGAGYIATELAGVLHSLGSDVTMLLRKDILLRGFDTTLREAVMDEMQSAGVNILTCIQMESIGREDNGRLAVHRQDGEVISGFDCVLFAIGRDPVTDGIGLEHTGIEADPAGFIPTDEWQNTVVSGLYAVGDVTGRQALTPVAIAAARRLSDRLFGGQNQAKLDYENIPTVVFSHPPIGTVGLTEDEAKSRYGEDGVKVYQNRFTDMYYAVTPQRVPTIVKLVVTGSEEKIVGCHVVGRAADEMIQGFAVAVKMGAAKADFDNTVAIHPTAAEELVTLR
;
A
#
# COMPACT_ATOMS: atom_id res chain seq x y z
N PHE A 1 -17.76 -4.36 5.68
CA PHE A 1 -17.20 -5.52 4.94
C PHE A 1 -17.16 -6.76 5.82
N PHE A 2 -16.36 -6.80 6.89
CA PHE A 2 -16.20 -8.02 7.72
C PHE A 2 -17.48 -8.49 8.45
N GLU A 3 -18.48 -7.62 8.62
CA GLU A 3 -19.79 -7.97 9.18
C GLU A 3 -20.76 -8.60 8.17
N LEU A 4 -20.41 -8.64 6.87
CA LEU A 4 -21.26 -9.25 5.85
C LEU A 4 -21.39 -10.76 6.12
N THR A 5 -22.63 -11.23 6.27
CA THR A 5 -22.94 -12.66 6.41
C THR A 5 -23.28 -13.33 5.08
N GLU A 6 -23.53 -12.53 4.04
CA GLU A 6 -23.81 -12.98 2.67
C GLU A 6 -22.95 -12.20 1.69
N GLN A 7 -22.51 -12.87 0.62
CA GLN A 7 -21.71 -12.24 -0.42
C GLN A 7 -22.58 -11.32 -1.31
N PRO A 8 -22.25 -10.03 -1.44
CA PRO A 8 -22.97 -9.12 -2.34
C PRO A 8 -22.77 -9.55 -3.80
N LYS A 9 -23.82 -9.49 -4.62
CA LYS A 9 -23.72 -9.84 -6.05
C LYS A 9 -23.13 -8.69 -6.85
N ARG A 10 -23.46 -7.45 -6.52
CA ARG A 10 -23.02 -6.23 -7.23
C ARG A 10 -22.53 -5.16 -6.26
N PRO A 11 -21.38 -5.39 -5.59
CA PRO A 11 -20.81 -4.41 -4.67
C PRO A 11 -20.17 -3.24 -5.42
N LEU A 12 -20.37 -2.04 -4.89
CA LEU A 12 -19.60 -0.85 -5.23
C LEU A 12 -18.54 -0.60 -4.15
N VAL A 13 -17.27 -0.52 -4.54
CA VAL A 13 -16.17 -0.12 -3.66
C VAL A 13 -15.73 1.30 -3.99
N ILE A 14 -15.88 2.23 -3.05
CA ILE A 14 -15.51 3.64 -3.22
C ILE A 14 -14.17 3.89 -2.54
N GLY A 15 -13.13 4.17 -3.32
CA GLY A 15 -11.78 4.40 -2.80
C GLY A 15 -10.69 4.04 -3.81
N ALA A 16 -9.48 4.55 -3.55
CA ALA A 16 -8.31 4.31 -4.40
C ALA A 16 -7.07 3.82 -3.63
N GLY A 17 -7.18 3.62 -2.32
CA GLY A 17 -6.10 3.12 -1.46
C GLY A 17 -6.06 1.60 -1.37
N TYR A 18 -5.07 1.06 -0.66
CA TYR A 18 -4.84 -0.38 -0.55
C TYR A 18 -6.07 -1.15 -0.04
N ILE A 19 -6.80 -0.62 0.95
CA ILE A 19 -8.03 -1.23 1.46
C ILE A 19 -9.07 -1.42 0.35
N ALA A 20 -9.28 -0.39 -0.49
CA ALA A 20 -10.25 -0.46 -1.58
C ALA A 20 -9.84 -1.52 -2.61
N THR A 21 -8.55 -1.54 -2.97
CA THR A 21 -7.97 -2.50 -3.91
C THR A 21 -8.09 -3.95 -3.42
N GLU A 22 -7.74 -4.21 -2.17
CA GLU A 22 -7.80 -5.55 -1.56
C GLU A 22 -9.24 -6.07 -1.50
N LEU A 23 -10.16 -5.27 -0.96
CA LEU A 23 -11.57 -5.67 -0.83
C LEU A 23 -12.23 -5.91 -2.20
N ALA A 24 -11.93 -5.07 -3.20
CA ALA A 24 -12.43 -5.25 -4.55
C ALA A 24 -11.89 -6.55 -5.18
N GLY A 25 -10.59 -6.82 -5.04
CA GLY A 25 -9.96 -8.04 -5.54
C GLY A 25 -10.52 -9.30 -4.88
N VAL A 26 -10.74 -9.29 -3.56
CA VAL A 26 -11.35 -10.41 -2.83
C VAL A 26 -12.77 -10.68 -3.29
N LEU A 27 -13.63 -9.65 -3.35
CA LEU A 27 -15.03 -9.80 -3.77
C LEU A 27 -15.14 -10.32 -5.20
N HIS A 28 -14.31 -9.78 -6.11
CA HIS A 28 -14.28 -10.22 -7.50
C HIS A 28 -13.82 -11.67 -7.62
N SER A 29 -12.74 -12.05 -6.92
CA SER A 29 -12.23 -13.42 -6.90
C SER A 29 -13.23 -14.43 -6.32
N LEU A 30 -14.14 -13.99 -5.45
CA LEU A 30 -15.26 -14.79 -4.94
C LEU A 30 -16.48 -14.82 -5.88
N GLY A 31 -16.44 -14.10 -7.00
CA GLY A 31 -17.47 -14.11 -8.05
C GLY A 31 -18.50 -12.98 -8.00
N SER A 32 -18.23 -11.89 -7.26
CA SER A 32 -19.06 -10.68 -7.32
C SER A 32 -18.78 -9.87 -8.58
N ASP A 33 -19.81 -9.23 -9.13
CA ASP A 33 -19.70 -8.21 -10.19
C ASP A 33 -19.30 -6.87 -9.56
N VAL A 34 -17.99 -6.70 -9.34
CA VAL A 34 -17.44 -5.59 -8.58
C VAL A 34 -17.28 -4.35 -9.46
N THR A 35 -17.81 -3.23 -8.97
CA THR A 35 -17.46 -1.90 -9.50
C THR A 35 -16.61 -1.15 -8.48
N MET A 36 -15.54 -0.52 -8.92
CA MET A 36 -14.76 0.45 -8.14
C MET A 36 -15.05 1.86 -8.62
N LEU A 37 -15.14 2.82 -7.70
CA LEU A 37 -15.31 4.24 -7.99
C LEU A 37 -14.14 5.02 -7.40
N LEU A 38 -13.36 5.63 -8.28
CA LEU A 38 -12.19 6.44 -7.94
C LEU A 38 -12.50 7.91 -8.20
N ARG A 39 -12.13 8.77 -7.24
CA ARG A 39 -12.29 10.22 -7.36
C ARG A 39 -11.39 10.84 -8.44
N LYS A 40 -10.27 10.18 -8.75
CA LYS A 40 -9.32 10.58 -9.80
C LYS A 40 -9.07 9.41 -10.76
N ASP A 41 -8.03 9.52 -11.56
CA ASP A 41 -7.62 8.63 -12.64
C ASP A 41 -6.84 7.39 -12.18
N ILE A 42 -6.11 7.48 -11.06
CA ILE A 42 -5.17 6.43 -10.63
C ILE A 42 -5.53 5.76 -9.29
N LEU A 43 -5.30 4.45 -9.25
CA LEU A 43 -5.28 3.61 -8.04
C LEU A 43 -3.90 3.71 -7.35
N LEU A 44 -3.83 3.46 -6.03
CA LEU A 44 -2.57 3.33 -5.28
C LEU A 44 -1.56 4.47 -5.54
N ARG A 45 -2.01 5.73 -5.51
CA ARG A 45 -1.20 6.91 -5.92
C ARG A 45 0.20 6.99 -5.30
N GLY A 46 0.36 6.57 -4.04
CA GLY A 46 1.64 6.60 -3.32
C GLY A 46 2.60 5.44 -3.65
N PHE A 47 2.23 4.55 -4.57
CA PHE A 47 3.06 3.45 -5.03
C PHE A 47 3.74 3.81 -6.35
N ASP A 48 4.83 3.10 -6.65
CA ASP A 48 5.55 3.25 -7.91
C ASP A 48 4.60 3.03 -9.09
N THR A 49 4.74 3.90 -10.10
CA THR A 49 3.87 3.93 -11.29
C THR A 49 3.77 2.56 -11.96
N THR A 50 4.88 1.81 -12.05
CA THR A 50 4.91 0.48 -12.64
C THR A 50 4.02 -0.51 -11.87
N LEU A 51 3.97 -0.43 -10.54
CA LEU A 51 3.18 -1.33 -9.71
C LEU A 51 1.68 -1.04 -9.81
N ARG A 52 1.32 0.24 -9.67
CA ARG A 52 -0.10 0.64 -9.65
C ARG A 52 -0.78 0.44 -11.01
N GLU A 53 -0.07 0.69 -12.11
CA GLU A 53 -0.58 0.46 -13.46
C GLU A 53 -0.79 -1.03 -13.71
N ALA A 54 0.20 -1.87 -13.36
CA ALA A 54 0.08 -3.31 -13.51
C ALA A 54 -1.10 -3.91 -12.73
N VAL A 55 -1.33 -3.45 -11.49
CA VAL A 55 -2.48 -3.90 -10.71
C VAL A 55 -3.80 -3.41 -11.30
N MET A 56 -3.88 -2.14 -11.69
CA MET A 56 -5.11 -1.58 -12.25
C MET A 56 -5.49 -2.28 -13.57
N ASP A 57 -4.52 -2.46 -14.47
CA ASP A 57 -4.70 -3.16 -15.74
C ASP A 57 -5.17 -4.60 -15.51
N GLU A 58 -4.56 -5.34 -14.58
CA GLU A 58 -4.95 -6.73 -14.33
C GLU A 58 -6.31 -6.86 -13.64
N MET A 59 -6.66 -5.94 -12.74
CA MET A 59 -8.00 -5.93 -12.16
C MET A 59 -9.07 -5.69 -13.24
N GLN A 60 -8.82 -4.77 -14.17
CA GLN A 60 -9.74 -4.51 -15.29
C GLN A 60 -9.81 -5.70 -16.26
N SER A 61 -8.66 -6.29 -16.60
CA SER A 61 -8.55 -7.48 -17.45
C SER A 61 -9.29 -8.70 -16.84
N ALA A 62 -9.25 -8.84 -15.52
CA ALA A 62 -9.99 -9.88 -14.80
C ALA A 62 -11.51 -9.65 -14.77
N GLY A 63 -11.96 -8.40 -14.99
CA GLY A 63 -13.38 -8.04 -15.07
C GLY A 63 -13.88 -7.13 -13.95
N VAL A 64 -13.00 -6.53 -13.14
CA VAL A 64 -13.40 -5.47 -12.22
C VAL A 64 -13.70 -4.20 -13.01
N ASN A 65 -14.90 -3.66 -12.85
CA ASN A 65 -15.29 -2.40 -13.50
C ASN A 65 -14.73 -1.20 -12.71
N ILE A 66 -13.67 -0.56 -13.20
CA ILE A 66 -13.05 0.59 -12.52
C ILE A 66 -13.50 1.88 -13.19
N LEU A 67 -14.32 2.66 -12.48
CA LEU A 67 -14.80 3.98 -12.90
C LEU A 67 -13.91 5.07 -12.29
N THR A 68 -13.25 5.84 -13.14
CA THR A 68 -12.31 6.88 -12.72
C THR A 68 -12.89 8.28 -12.87
N CYS A 69 -12.26 9.24 -12.18
CA CYS A 69 -12.61 10.66 -12.24
C CYS A 69 -14.07 10.98 -11.85
N ILE A 70 -14.68 10.17 -10.98
CA ILE A 70 -16.07 10.35 -10.58
C ILE A 70 -16.15 11.22 -9.33
N GLN A 71 -16.86 12.36 -9.41
CA GLN A 71 -17.25 13.13 -8.23
C GLN A 71 -18.67 12.72 -7.80
N MET A 72 -18.77 12.02 -6.68
CA MET A 72 -20.04 11.66 -6.08
C MET A 72 -20.66 12.85 -5.34
N GLU A 73 -21.98 12.99 -5.45
CA GLU A 73 -22.79 13.91 -4.66
C GLU A 73 -23.53 13.19 -3.52
N SER A 74 -24.25 12.11 -3.84
CA SER A 74 -25.05 11.37 -2.85
C SER A 74 -25.27 9.90 -3.24
N ILE A 75 -25.76 9.11 -2.29
CA ILE A 75 -26.22 7.74 -2.53
C ILE A 75 -27.71 7.67 -2.19
N GLY A 76 -28.49 7.21 -3.15
CA GLY A 76 -29.93 6.98 -3.01
C GLY A 76 -30.26 5.49 -2.97
N ARG A 77 -31.42 5.16 -2.41
CA ARG A 77 -32.02 3.83 -2.53
C ARG A 77 -33.12 3.88 -3.59
N GLU A 78 -33.08 2.92 -4.51
CA GLU A 78 -34.05 2.76 -5.59
C GLU A 78 -35.31 1.99 -5.12
N ASP A 79 -36.41 2.09 -5.88
CA ASP A 79 -37.68 1.41 -5.56
C ASP A 79 -37.55 -0.12 -5.46
N ASN A 80 -36.59 -0.72 -6.17
CA ASN A 80 -36.29 -2.15 -6.13
C ASN A 80 -35.37 -2.55 -4.95
N GLY A 81 -35.03 -1.59 -4.06
CA GLY A 81 -34.19 -1.79 -2.89
C GLY A 81 -32.68 -1.68 -3.13
N ARG A 82 -32.22 -1.57 -4.38
CA ARG A 82 -30.82 -1.36 -4.74
C ARG A 82 -30.36 0.06 -4.44
N LEU A 83 -29.05 0.28 -4.52
CA LEU A 83 -28.38 1.54 -4.26
C LEU A 83 -27.92 2.16 -5.58
N ALA A 84 -28.03 3.48 -5.66
CA ALA A 84 -27.57 4.28 -6.79
C ALA A 84 -26.69 5.44 -6.30
N VAL A 85 -25.62 5.71 -7.05
CA VAL A 85 -24.72 6.83 -6.82
C VAL A 85 -25.11 7.97 -7.75
N HIS A 86 -25.44 9.12 -7.16
CA HIS A 86 -25.67 10.36 -7.87
C HIS A 86 -24.36 11.12 -7.99
N ARG A 87 -24.00 11.49 -9.22
CA ARG A 87 -22.77 12.21 -9.55
C ARG A 87 -23.04 13.71 -9.62
N GLN A 88 -22.01 14.52 -9.39
CA GLN A 88 -22.10 15.99 -9.48
C GLN A 88 -22.40 16.51 -10.90
N ASP A 89 -22.16 15.71 -11.93
CA ASP A 89 -22.51 16.03 -13.32
C ASP A 89 -23.96 15.66 -13.68
N GLY A 90 -24.75 15.19 -12.71
CA GLY A 90 -26.15 14.81 -12.89
C GLY A 90 -26.37 13.38 -13.38
N GLU A 91 -25.31 12.63 -13.69
CA GLU A 91 -25.44 11.21 -14.04
C GLU A 91 -25.68 10.33 -12.80
N VAL A 92 -26.29 9.16 -13.02
CA VAL A 92 -26.59 8.19 -11.97
C VAL A 92 -26.00 6.83 -12.34
N ILE A 93 -25.25 6.24 -11.42
CA ILE A 93 -24.74 4.87 -11.54
C ILE A 93 -25.55 4.00 -10.59
N SER A 94 -26.37 3.09 -11.11
CA SER A 94 -27.36 2.35 -10.33
C SER A 94 -27.11 0.84 -10.26
N GLY A 95 -27.90 0.17 -9.42
CA GLY A 95 -28.00 -1.29 -9.42
C GLY A 95 -27.11 -2.02 -8.42
N PHE A 96 -26.53 -1.32 -7.42
CA PHE A 96 -25.69 -1.93 -6.41
C PHE A 96 -26.51 -2.55 -5.27
N ASP A 97 -26.06 -3.67 -4.71
CA ASP A 97 -26.67 -4.27 -3.52
C ASP A 97 -25.86 -4.00 -2.23
N CYS A 98 -24.65 -3.50 -2.37
CA CYS A 98 -23.76 -3.11 -1.28
C CYS A 98 -22.87 -1.95 -1.73
N VAL A 99 -22.63 -0.98 -0.84
CA VAL A 99 -21.62 0.06 -1.03
C VAL A 99 -20.61 -0.02 0.11
N LEU A 100 -19.34 -0.10 -0.23
CA LEU A 100 -18.22 -0.14 0.71
C LEU A 100 -17.39 1.13 0.55
N PHE A 101 -17.29 1.92 1.62
CA PHE A 101 -16.43 3.09 1.68
C PHE A 101 -15.04 2.70 2.17
N ALA A 102 -14.03 2.96 1.36
CA ALA A 102 -12.61 2.77 1.66
C ALA A 102 -11.81 4.01 1.23
N ILE A 103 -12.29 5.18 1.66
CA ILE A 103 -11.81 6.51 1.21
C ILE A 103 -10.70 7.11 2.08
N GLY A 104 -10.49 6.57 3.28
CA GLY A 104 -9.58 7.11 4.29
C GLY A 104 -9.93 6.59 5.67
N ARG A 105 -9.12 6.97 6.66
CA ARG A 105 -9.31 6.66 8.08
C ARG A 105 -8.97 7.92 8.86
N ASP A 106 -9.75 8.19 9.88
CA ASP A 106 -9.49 9.27 10.83
C ASP A 106 -8.87 8.68 12.12
N PRO A 107 -7.97 9.41 12.79
CA PRO A 107 -7.44 9.00 14.09
C PRO A 107 -8.53 9.04 15.16
N VAL A 108 -8.45 8.14 16.14
CA VAL A 108 -9.36 8.11 17.28
C VAL A 108 -8.77 8.96 18.42
N THR A 109 -8.97 10.27 18.34
CA THR A 109 -8.52 11.25 19.34
C THR A 109 -9.67 11.94 20.09
N ASP A 110 -10.90 11.76 19.63
CA ASP A 110 -12.09 12.28 20.28
C ASP A 110 -12.57 11.38 21.43
N GLY A 111 -13.14 11.99 22.48
CA GLY A 111 -13.82 11.27 23.56
C GLY A 111 -12.91 10.49 24.50
N ILE A 112 -11.59 10.66 24.40
CA ILE A 112 -10.58 10.03 25.28
C ILE A 112 -10.09 10.96 26.41
N GLY A 113 -10.65 12.16 26.54
CA GLY A 113 -10.22 13.17 27.50
C GLY A 113 -8.90 13.86 27.14
N LEU A 114 -8.57 13.94 25.84
CA LEU A 114 -7.31 14.52 25.35
C LEU A 114 -7.16 15.98 25.78
N GLU A 115 -8.28 16.72 25.83
CA GLU A 115 -8.40 18.11 26.27
C GLU A 115 -7.93 18.36 27.71
N HIS A 116 -7.84 17.30 28.53
CA HIS A 116 -7.35 17.38 29.91
C HIS A 116 -5.84 17.15 30.04
N THR A 117 -5.16 16.80 28.95
CA THR A 117 -3.74 16.41 28.98
C THR A 117 -2.80 17.55 28.61
N GLY A 118 -3.28 18.57 27.89
CA GLY A 118 -2.45 19.62 27.29
C GLY A 118 -1.81 19.22 25.95
N ILE A 119 -2.20 18.07 25.39
CA ILE A 119 -1.86 17.66 24.03
C ILE A 119 -2.91 18.20 23.07
N GLU A 120 -2.46 18.90 22.03
CA GLU A 120 -3.31 19.31 20.91
C GLU A 120 -3.05 18.37 19.72
N ALA A 121 -4.13 17.84 19.14
CA ALA A 121 -4.05 17.12 17.88
C ALA A 121 -3.76 18.10 16.72
N ASP A 122 -3.14 17.61 15.65
CA ASP A 122 -2.91 18.39 14.44
C ASP A 122 -4.23 18.68 13.68
N PRO A 123 -4.24 19.50 12.61
CA PRO A 123 -5.45 19.79 11.86
C PRO A 123 -6.15 18.58 11.22
N ALA A 124 -5.47 17.43 11.11
CA ALA A 124 -6.02 16.17 10.64
C ALA A 124 -6.40 15.22 11.79
N GLY A 125 -6.30 15.67 13.04
CA GLY A 125 -6.70 14.96 14.25
C GLY A 125 -5.62 14.03 14.83
N PHE A 126 -4.41 13.98 14.27
CA PHE A 126 -3.34 13.09 14.75
C PHE A 126 -2.63 13.68 15.96
N ILE A 127 -2.10 12.82 16.84
CA ILE A 127 -1.28 13.24 17.98
C ILE A 127 0.16 13.48 17.50
N PRO A 128 0.68 14.73 17.55
CA PRO A 128 2.05 15.02 17.15
C PRO A 128 3.05 14.34 18.08
N THR A 129 4.09 13.74 17.50
CA THR A 129 5.16 13.08 18.26
C THR A 129 6.53 13.36 17.68
N ASP A 130 7.53 13.45 18.56
CA ASP A 130 8.93 13.41 18.14
C ASP A 130 9.35 12.01 17.67
N GLU A 131 10.61 11.86 17.24
CA GLU A 131 11.14 10.57 16.76
C GLU A 131 11.26 9.48 17.83
N TRP A 132 11.15 9.83 19.12
CA TRP A 132 11.12 8.89 20.24
C TRP A 132 9.70 8.61 20.75
N GLN A 133 8.69 9.14 20.05
CA GLN A 133 7.26 8.94 20.35
C GLN A 133 6.78 9.71 21.59
N ASN A 134 7.56 10.72 22.01
CA ASN A 134 7.10 11.66 23.03
C ASN A 134 6.08 12.61 22.41
N THR A 135 5.02 12.90 23.15
CA THR A 135 4.16 14.05 22.87
C THR A 135 4.81 15.34 23.41
N VAL A 136 4.17 16.49 23.24
CA VAL A 136 4.64 17.75 23.86
C VAL A 136 4.58 17.71 25.39
N VAL A 137 3.78 16.81 25.98
CA VAL A 137 3.60 16.67 27.42
C VAL A 137 4.48 15.55 27.96
N SER A 138 5.35 15.90 28.91
CA SER A 138 6.26 14.94 29.53
C SER A 138 5.50 13.81 30.22
N GLY A 139 5.93 12.57 29.99
CA GLY A 139 5.29 11.36 30.53
C GLY A 139 4.12 10.83 29.70
N LEU A 140 3.71 11.53 28.63
CA LEU A 140 2.70 11.07 27.69
C LEU A 140 3.32 10.77 26.31
N TYR A 141 2.95 9.63 25.76
CA TYR A 141 3.50 9.06 24.52
C TYR A 141 2.35 8.61 23.62
N ALA A 142 2.59 8.58 22.30
CA ALA A 142 1.63 8.05 21.34
C ALA A 142 2.34 7.19 20.29
N VAL A 143 1.75 6.06 19.90
CA VAL A 143 2.30 5.11 18.93
C VAL A 143 1.21 4.58 18.01
N GLY A 144 1.59 4.14 16.81
CA GLY A 144 0.67 3.59 15.82
C GLY A 144 -0.15 4.65 15.07
N ASP A 145 -1.27 4.24 14.48
CA ASP A 145 -2.11 5.02 13.56
C ASP A 145 -2.46 6.43 14.09
N VAL A 146 -2.66 6.58 15.41
CA VAL A 146 -3.05 7.86 16.04
C VAL A 146 -1.99 8.96 15.85
N THR A 147 -0.76 8.61 15.49
CA THR A 147 0.36 9.55 15.30
C THR A 147 0.47 10.09 13.88
N GLY A 148 -0.34 9.58 12.93
CA GLY A 148 -0.25 9.96 11.51
C GLY A 148 1.02 9.48 10.82
N ARG A 149 1.87 8.69 11.51
CA ARG A 149 2.99 7.96 10.91
C ARG A 149 2.45 6.77 10.09
N GLN A 150 3.31 5.84 9.69
CA GLN A 150 2.92 4.74 8.82
C GLN A 150 1.94 3.77 9.52
N ALA A 151 0.70 3.74 9.02
CA ALA A 151 -0.42 2.96 9.56
C ALA A 151 -0.30 1.46 9.23
N LEU A 152 0.70 0.80 9.83
CA LEU A 152 0.98 -0.63 9.66
C LEU A 152 1.19 -1.30 11.02
N THR A 153 0.65 -2.50 11.19
CA THR A 153 0.74 -3.27 12.45
C THR A 153 2.19 -3.48 12.91
N PRO A 154 3.15 -3.92 12.06
CA PRO A 154 4.54 -4.08 12.48
C PRO A 154 5.21 -2.79 12.94
N VAL A 155 4.80 -1.65 12.36
CA VAL A 155 5.31 -0.32 12.73
C VAL A 155 4.86 0.06 14.13
N ALA A 156 3.56 -0.08 14.44
CA ALA A 156 3.04 0.18 15.78
C ALA A 156 3.69 -0.73 16.84
N ILE A 157 3.85 -2.02 16.55
CA ILE A 157 4.51 -2.98 17.44
C ILE A 157 5.97 -2.59 17.68
N ALA A 158 6.72 -2.29 16.63
CA ALA A 158 8.14 -1.95 16.74
C ALA A 158 8.35 -0.62 17.48
N ALA A 159 7.54 0.41 17.19
CA ALA A 159 7.58 1.68 17.89
C ALA A 159 7.28 1.51 19.39
N ALA A 160 6.25 0.76 19.75
CA ALA A 160 5.90 0.48 21.15
C ALA A 160 6.98 -0.32 21.90
N ARG A 161 7.58 -1.32 21.25
CA ARG A 161 8.70 -2.09 21.82
C ARG A 161 9.92 -1.19 22.07
N ARG A 162 10.30 -0.37 21.11
CA ARG A 162 11.43 0.58 21.25
C ARG A 162 11.15 1.66 22.29
N LEU A 163 9.92 2.15 22.38
CA LEU A 163 9.49 3.04 23.45
C LEU A 163 9.66 2.36 24.83
N SER A 164 9.23 1.10 24.97
CA SER A 164 9.35 0.34 26.22
C SER A 164 10.81 0.08 26.59
N ASP A 165 11.65 -0.31 25.61
CA ASP A 165 13.10 -0.46 25.78
C ASP A 165 13.74 0.84 26.30
N ARG A 166 13.28 2.00 25.80
CA ARG A 166 13.77 3.31 26.21
C ARG A 166 13.35 3.71 27.62
N LEU A 167 12.08 3.53 27.97
CA LEU A 167 11.54 3.95 29.26
C LEU A 167 11.94 3.02 30.40
N PHE A 168 12.03 1.72 30.12
CA PHE A 168 12.15 0.69 31.17
C PHE A 168 13.30 -0.29 30.94
N GLY A 169 13.80 -0.40 29.71
CA GLY A 169 14.84 -1.37 29.34
C GLY A 169 16.29 -0.83 29.38
N GLY A 170 16.49 0.41 29.83
CA GLY A 170 17.82 1.04 29.91
C GLY A 170 18.43 1.42 28.56
N GLN A 171 17.66 1.35 27.46
CA GLN A 171 18.10 1.73 26.13
C GLN A 171 17.68 3.16 25.80
N ASN A 172 18.34 4.16 26.42
CA ASN A 172 17.93 5.57 26.40
C ASN A 172 17.75 6.18 25.00
N GLN A 173 18.33 5.57 23.95
CA GLN A 173 18.27 6.03 22.57
C GLN A 173 17.39 5.15 21.66
N ALA A 174 16.70 4.14 22.21
CA ALA A 174 15.84 3.27 21.42
C ALA A 174 14.69 4.07 20.78
N LYS A 175 14.63 4.00 19.45
CA LYS A 175 13.56 4.56 18.60
C LYS A 175 13.34 3.66 17.39
N LEU A 176 12.18 3.79 16.76
CA LEU A 176 11.93 3.15 15.47
C LEU A 176 12.50 4.04 14.36
N ASP A 177 13.23 3.41 13.45
CA ASP A 177 13.60 4.01 12.18
C ASP A 177 12.45 3.78 11.19
N TYR A 178 11.87 4.88 10.70
CA TYR A 178 10.74 4.89 9.77
C TYR A 178 11.16 4.84 8.30
N GLU A 179 12.46 4.79 8.01
CA GLU A 179 12.95 4.62 6.64
C GLU A 179 12.91 3.15 6.19
N ASN A 180 12.53 2.96 4.91
CA ASN A 180 12.53 1.68 4.21
C ASN A 180 11.69 0.59 4.91
N ILE A 181 10.51 0.95 5.42
CA ILE A 181 9.55 -0.02 5.94
C ILE A 181 8.93 -0.78 4.75
N PRO A 182 9.11 -2.11 4.65
CA PRO A 182 8.49 -2.89 3.59
C PRO A 182 6.98 -2.93 3.75
N THR A 183 6.27 -2.93 2.64
CA THR A 183 4.81 -2.98 2.58
C THR A 183 4.37 -3.99 1.55
N VAL A 184 3.33 -4.75 1.87
CA VAL A 184 2.62 -5.63 0.95
C VAL A 184 1.19 -5.09 0.79
N VAL A 185 0.69 -5.10 -0.44
CA VAL A 185 -0.75 -4.90 -0.73
C VAL A 185 -1.27 -6.21 -1.32
N PHE A 186 -2.31 -6.77 -0.72
CA PHE A 186 -2.93 -8.02 -1.17
C PHE A 186 -3.91 -7.78 -2.33
N SER A 187 -3.45 -7.00 -3.32
CA SER A 187 -4.09 -6.84 -4.62
C SER A 187 -4.02 -8.14 -5.42
N HIS A 188 -4.66 -8.15 -6.59
CA HIS A 188 -4.65 -9.31 -7.49
C HIS A 188 -4.07 -8.86 -8.84
N PRO A 189 -2.78 -9.13 -9.13
CA PRO A 189 -1.78 -9.81 -8.29
C PRO A 189 -1.25 -8.95 -7.12
N PRO A 190 -0.62 -9.54 -6.08
CA PRO A 190 -0.13 -8.79 -4.93
C PRO A 190 1.09 -7.92 -5.27
N ILE A 191 1.29 -6.88 -4.48
CA ILE A 191 2.45 -5.99 -4.53
C ILE A 191 3.31 -6.23 -3.29
N GLY A 192 4.64 -6.29 -3.47
CA GLY A 192 5.64 -6.13 -2.43
C GLY A 192 6.53 -4.93 -2.75
N THR A 193 6.73 -4.02 -1.80
CA THR A 193 7.54 -2.82 -2.03
C THR A 193 8.34 -2.41 -0.80
N VAL A 194 9.54 -1.89 -1.01
CA VAL A 194 10.37 -1.24 0.03
C VAL A 194 11.17 -0.09 -0.59
N GLY A 195 11.28 1.02 0.14
CA GLY A 195 12.05 2.19 -0.27
C GLY A 195 11.30 3.14 -1.19
N LEU A 196 12.06 3.97 -1.91
CA LEU A 196 11.56 5.04 -2.77
C LEU A 196 11.02 4.49 -4.09
N THR A 197 9.92 5.08 -4.55
CA THR A 197 9.51 4.95 -5.95
C THR A 197 10.54 5.59 -6.89
N GLU A 198 10.45 5.29 -8.19
CA GLU A 198 11.28 5.95 -9.20
C GLU A 198 11.12 7.49 -9.17
N ASP A 199 9.88 7.98 -9.08
CA ASP A 199 9.57 9.42 -9.09
C ASP A 199 10.12 10.12 -7.83
N GLU A 200 10.02 9.47 -6.66
CA GLU A 200 10.59 9.98 -5.41
C GLU A 200 12.13 9.98 -5.44
N ALA A 201 12.73 8.92 -5.99
CA ALA A 201 14.18 8.85 -6.15
C ALA A 201 14.68 9.94 -7.09
N LYS A 202 14.03 10.15 -8.23
CA LYS A 202 14.37 11.21 -9.19
C LYS A 202 14.20 12.59 -8.58
N SER A 203 13.12 12.81 -7.82
CA SER A 203 12.89 14.06 -7.09
C SER A 203 13.99 14.33 -6.05
N ARG A 204 14.54 13.28 -5.43
CA ARG A 204 15.55 13.38 -4.37
C ARG A 204 16.98 13.48 -4.89
N TYR A 205 17.33 12.73 -5.92
CA TYR A 205 18.71 12.56 -6.40
C TYR A 205 18.97 13.18 -7.78
N GLY A 206 17.92 13.71 -8.43
CA GLY A 206 17.96 14.19 -9.81
C GLY A 206 17.78 13.05 -10.81
N GLU A 207 17.26 13.39 -12.00
CA GLU A 207 17.02 12.44 -13.10
C GLU A 207 18.28 11.63 -13.45
N ASP A 208 19.42 12.31 -13.62
CA ASP A 208 20.71 11.68 -13.96
C ASP A 208 21.34 10.93 -12.78
N GLY A 209 20.83 11.14 -11.56
CA GLY A 209 21.30 10.51 -10.33
C GLY A 209 20.63 9.16 -10.04
N VAL A 210 19.68 8.75 -10.87
CA VAL A 210 18.88 7.54 -10.70
C VAL A 210 18.98 6.64 -11.92
N LYS A 211 19.09 5.34 -11.67
CA LYS A 211 18.98 4.30 -12.70
C LYS A 211 17.94 3.27 -12.26
N VAL A 212 17.20 2.74 -13.22
CA VAL A 212 16.18 1.72 -12.99
C VAL A 212 16.57 0.44 -13.71
N TYR A 213 16.45 -0.67 -13.01
CA TYR A 213 16.49 -2.00 -13.58
C TYR A 213 15.11 -2.64 -13.45
N GLN A 214 14.58 -3.24 -14.50
CA GLN A 214 13.27 -3.87 -14.46
C GLN A 214 13.17 -5.05 -15.40
N ASN A 215 12.34 -6.03 -15.04
CA ASN A 215 11.93 -7.11 -15.94
C ASN A 215 10.43 -7.36 -15.79
N ARG A 216 9.76 -7.67 -16.91
CA ARG A 216 8.36 -8.08 -16.97
C ARG A 216 8.27 -9.45 -17.64
N PHE A 217 7.71 -10.41 -16.93
CA PHE A 217 7.61 -11.80 -17.38
C PHE A 217 6.25 -12.41 -16.98
N THR A 218 5.97 -13.63 -17.42
CA THR A 218 4.82 -14.41 -16.97
C THR A 218 5.30 -15.43 -15.96
N ASP A 219 4.75 -15.41 -14.74
CA ASP A 219 5.08 -16.43 -13.73
C ASP A 219 4.81 -17.84 -14.29
N MET A 220 5.70 -18.79 -14.00
CA MET A 220 5.63 -20.15 -14.50
C MET A 220 4.28 -20.82 -14.21
N TYR A 221 3.64 -20.47 -13.09
CA TYR A 221 2.30 -20.93 -12.74
C TYR A 221 1.26 -20.58 -13.81
N TYR A 222 1.31 -19.36 -14.36
CA TYR A 222 0.37 -18.89 -15.38
C TYR A 222 0.78 -19.27 -16.80
N ALA A 223 2.06 -19.60 -17.03
CA ALA A 223 2.60 -19.87 -18.36
C ALA A 223 1.92 -21.05 -19.08
N VAL A 224 1.37 -22.01 -18.33
CA VAL A 224 0.65 -23.19 -18.83
C VAL A 224 -0.87 -22.98 -18.91
N THR A 225 -1.36 -21.80 -18.53
CA THR A 225 -2.80 -21.48 -18.49
C THR A 225 -3.18 -20.49 -19.61
N PRO A 226 -4.46 -20.39 -19.99
CA PRO A 226 -4.92 -19.37 -20.93
C PRO A 226 -4.76 -17.94 -20.39
N GLN A 227 -4.87 -17.75 -19.07
CA GLN A 227 -4.78 -16.45 -18.43
C GLN A 227 -3.34 -16.18 -17.99
N ARG A 228 -2.67 -15.30 -18.73
CA ARG A 228 -1.27 -14.94 -18.46
C ARG A 228 -1.19 -13.69 -17.61
N VAL A 229 -1.10 -13.86 -16.30
CA VAL A 229 -0.91 -12.74 -15.37
C VAL A 229 0.58 -12.34 -15.36
N PRO A 230 0.91 -11.05 -15.54
CA PRO A 230 2.27 -10.55 -15.52
C PRO A 230 2.86 -10.57 -14.12
N THR A 231 4.18 -10.73 -14.05
CA THR A 231 5.00 -10.40 -12.90
C THR A 231 6.04 -9.38 -13.33
N ILE A 232 6.23 -8.34 -12.52
CA ILE A 232 7.20 -7.28 -12.75
C ILE A 232 8.05 -7.14 -11.50
N VAL A 233 9.35 -7.12 -11.70
CA VAL A 233 10.34 -6.77 -10.67
C VAL A 233 11.05 -5.50 -11.10
N LYS A 234 11.32 -4.61 -10.14
CA LYS A 234 11.96 -3.32 -10.38
C LYS A 234 12.90 -2.96 -9.24
N LEU A 235 14.12 -2.55 -9.58
CA LEU A 235 15.07 -1.93 -8.67
C LEU A 235 15.31 -0.48 -9.09
N VAL A 236 15.29 0.40 -8.11
CA VAL A 236 15.66 1.81 -8.24
C VAL A 236 16.98 2.00 -7.53
N VAL A 237 18.00 2.46 -8.26
CA VAL A 237 19.37 2.63 -7.73
C VAL A 237 19.85 4.07 -7.91
N THR A 238 20.80 4.51 -7.08
CA THR A 238 21.38 5.85 -7.15
C THR A 238 22.91 5.83 -6.97
N GLY A 239 23.57 6.84 -7.55
CA GLY A 239 25.01 7.04 -7.45
C GLY A 239 25.84 6.05 -8.27
N SER A 240 27.16 6.28 -8.29
CA SER A 240 28.11 5.44 -9.04
C SER A 240 28.24 4.01 -8.51
N GLU A 241 27.93 3.79 -7.24
CA GLU A 241 27.91 2.47 -6.61
C GLU A 241 26.58 1.74 -6.82
N GLU A 242 25.59 2.38 -7.46
CA GLU A 242 24.25 1.82 -7.70
C GLU A 242 23.62 1.28 -6.41
N LYS A 243 23.62 2.10 -5.35
CA LYS A 243 22.94 1.78 -4.09
C LYS A 243 21.46 1.61 -4.34
N ILE A 244 20.88 0.50 -3.88
CA ILE A 244 19.45 0.23 -4.02
C ILE A 244 18.68 1.11 -3.03
N VAL A 245 17.82 1.98 -3.57
CA VAL A 245 16.95 2.88 -2.81
C VAL A 245 15.48 2.55 -2.95
N GLY A 246 15.11 1.68 -3.91
CA GLY A 246 13.77 1.14 -4.08
C GLY A 246 13.82 -0.29 -4.63
N CYS A 247 12.97 -1.17 -4.10
CA CYS A 247 12.78 -2.52 -4.59
C CYS A 247 11.28 -2.82 -4.61
N HIS A 248 10.77 -3.14 -5.80
CA HIS A 248 9.35 -3.23 -6.07
C HIS A 248 9.04 -4.50 -6.86
N VAL A 249 7.99 -5.21 -6.46
CA VAL A 249 7.51 -6.43 -7.09
C VAL A 249 5.99 -6.35 -7.19
N VAL A 250 5.44 -6.69 -8.35
CA VAL A 250 4.02 -6.98 -8.53
C VAL A 250 3.89 -8.32 -9.24
N GLY A 251 3.13 -9.24 -8.67
CA GLY A 251 3.04 -10.60 -9.19
C GLY A 251 2.83 -11.63 -8.10
N ARG A 252 2.65 -12.88 -8.50
CA ARG A 252 2.43 -13.99 -7.56
C ARG A 252 3.61 -14.09 -6.56
N ALA A 253 3.29 -14.29 -5.28
CA ALA A 253 4.24 -14.44 -4.19
C ALA A 253 5.09 -13.19 -3.86
N ALA A 254 4.81 -12.01 -4.44
CA ALA A 254 5.45 -10.75 -4.07
C ALA A 254 5.33 -10.45 -2.56
N ASP A 255 4.24 -10.92 -1.95
CA ASP A 255 3.90 -10.88 -0.54
C ASP A 255 4.90 -11.61 0.37
N GLU A 256 5.54 -12.67 -0.12
CA GLU A 256 6.54 -13.46 0.63
C GLU A 256 7.99 -13.10 0.25
N MET A 257 8.21 -12.63 -0.98
CA MET A 257 9.55 -12.29 -1.47
C MET A 257 10.17 -11.09 -0.74
N ILE A 258 9.37 -10.04 -0.52
CA ILE A 258 9.90 -8.70 -0.22
C ILE A 258 10.65 -8.63 1.13
N GLN A 259 10.34 -9.51 2.07
CA GLN A 259 10.90 -9.47 3.43
C GLN A 259 12.43 -9.62 3.45
N GLY A 260 12.99 -10.53 2.63
CA GLY A 260 14.44 -10.73 2.53
C GLY A 260 15.14 -9.55 1.85
N PHE A 261 14.55 -9.02 0.79
CA PHE A 261 15.08 -7.86 0.08
C PHE A 261 15.02 -6.58 0.92
N ALA A 262 14.02 -6.44 1.79
CA ALA A 262 13.94 -5.34 2.75
C ALA A 262 15.12 -5.33 3.73
N VAL A 263 15.59 -6.51 4.16
CA VAL A 263 16.81 -6.62 4.98
C VAL A 263 18.04 -6.15 4.19
N ALA A 264 18.18 -6.57 2.93
CA ALA A 264 19.29 -6.15 2.07
C ALA A 264 19.29 -4.63 1.83
N VAL A 265 18.13 -4.04 1.51
CA VAL A 265 17.98 -2.58 1.37
C VAL A 265 18.33 -1.86 2.68
N LYS A 266 17.90 -2.40 3.83
CA LYS A 266 18.23 -1.83 5.15
C LYS A 266 19.73 -1.85 5.45
N MET A 267 20.44 -2.89 5.00
CA MET A 267 21.89 -3.01 5.10
C MET A 267 22.64 -2.08 4.13
N GLY A 268 21.93 -1.44 3.20
CA GLY A 268 22.51 -0.54 2.20
C GLY A 268 23.05 -1.26 0.96
N ALA A 269 22.46 -2.40 0.59
CA ALA A 269 22.88 -3.18 -0.56
C ALA A 269 22.96 -2.35 -1.85
N ALA A 270 24.00 -2.61 -2.63
CA ALA A 270 24.19 -2.12 -3.98
C ALA A 270 23.71 -3.15 -5.02
N LYS A 271 23.54 -2.73 -6.27
CA LYS A 271 23.22 -3.64 -7.38
C LYS A 271 24.23 -4.79 -7.50
N ALA A 272 25.51 -4.53 -7.22
CA ALA A 272 26.56 -5.54 -7.22
C ALA A 272 26.34 -6.66 -6.18
N ASP A 273 25.72 -6.37 -5.02
CA ASP A 273 25.42 -7.39 -4.01
C ASP A 273 24.34 -8.36 -4.52
N PHE A 274 23.36 -7.85 -5.28
CA PHE A 274 22.34 -8.66 -5.94
C PHE A 274 22.98 -9.51 -7.05
N ASP A 275 23.85 -8.92 -7.89
CA ASP A 275 24.54 -9.63 -8.97
C ASP A 275 25.47 -10.75 -8.48
N ASN A 276 26.05 -10.57 -7.30
CA ASN A 276 26.90 -11.59 -6.66
C ASN A 276 26.10 -12.69 -5.95
N THR A 277 24.78 -12.55 -5.85
CA THR A 277 23.91 -13.56 -5.24
C THR A 277 23.48 -14.57 -6.29
N VAL A 278 23.82 -15.85 -6.08
CA VAL A 278 23.40 -16.94 -6.97
C VAL A 278 21.88 -17.11 -6.91
N ALA A 279 21.24 -17.11 -8.07
CA ALA A 279 19.80 -17.31 -8.23
C ALA A 279 19.30 -18.68 -7.70
N ILE A 280 18.06 -18.70 -7.21
CA ILE A 280 17.31 -19.93 -6.89
C ILE A 280 16.33 -20.20 -8.04
N HIS A 281 16.48 -21.31 -8.74
CA HIS A 281 15.70 -21.64 -9.93
C HIS A 281 14.86 -22.92 -9.76
N PRO A 282 13.59 -22.97 -10.20
CA PRO A 282 12.81 -21.88 -10.81
C PRO A 282 12.00 -21.08 -9.78
N THR A 283 12.21 -19.77 -9.68
CA THR A 283 11.42 -18.87 -8.81
C THR A 283 11.25 -17.48 -9.40
N ALA A 284 10.11 -16.83 -9.19
CA ALA A 284 9.95 -15.42 -9.60
C ALA A 284 10.91 -14.47 -8.85
N ALA A 285 11.38 -14.83 -7.65
CA ALA A 285 12.33 -14.05 -6.88
C ALA A 285 13.72 -13.98 -7.52
N GLU A 286 14.09 -14.97 -8.34
CA GLU A 286 15.40 -15.00 -9.01
C GLU A 286 15.57 -13.82 -9.97
N GLU A 287 14.46 -13.34 -10.51
CA GLU A 287 14.43 -12.23 -11.46
C GLU A 287 14.93 -10.91 -10.84
N LEU A 288 14.90 -10.74 -9.52
CA LEU A 288 15.50 -9.57 -8.86
C LEU A 288 17.03 -9.58 -8.87
N VAL A 289 17.66 -10.76 -8.86
CA VAL A 289 19.13 -10.92 -8.81
C VAL A 289 19.74 -11.20 -10.18
N THR A 290 18.94 -11.18 -11.25
CA THR A 290 19.39 -11.41 -12.64
C THR A 290 19.15 -10.22 -13.57
N LEU A 291 18.67 -9.09 -13.05
CA LEU A 291 18.43 -7.85 -13.80
C LEU A 291 19.71 -7.28 -14.44
N ARG A 292 19.60 -6.74 -15.65
CA ARG A 292 20.71 -6.11 -16.40
C ARG A 292 20.32 -4.78 -17.02
#